data_AF-A0YSJ9-F1
#
_entry.id   AF-A0YSJ9-F1
#
_cell.length_a   1.000
_cell.length_b   1.000
_cell.length_c   1.000
_cell.angle_alpha   90.00
_cell.angle_beta   90.00
_cell.angle_gamma   90.00
#
_symmetry.space_group_name_H-M   'P 1'
#
loop_
_entity.id
_entity.type
_entity.pdbx_description
1 polymer ?
#
loop_
_entity_poly.entity_id
_entity_poly.type
_entity_poly.pdbx_seq_one_letter_code
_entity_poly.pdbx_strand_id
1 'polypeptide(L)'
;MEMYKRKEQLRDLFESPITANDALWDLIEWLELSADYFPKSCQTIKRWMSEILAYFNCRTTQGAVEGINQKIKLIKRRAYGLTNFDNFRRRVLLNWHFCY
;
A
#
# COMPACT_ATOMS: atom_id res chain seq x y z
N MET A 1 -21.94 8.69 -6.47
CA MET A 1 -22.06 8.79 -5.00
C MET A 1 -21.75 7.46 -4.32
N GLU A 2 -22.33 6.35 -4.76
CA GLU A 2 -22.14 5.02 -4.15
C GLU A 2 -20.71 4.49 -4.22
N MET A 3 -20.07 4.56 -5.39
CA MET A 3 -18.67 4.16 -5.58
C MET A 3 -17.68 4.92 -4.66
N TYR A 4 -17.93 6.21 -4.42
CA TYR A 4 -17.13 7.02 -3.49
C TYR A 4 -17.33 6.56 -2.04
N LYS A 5 -18.59 6.31 -1.63
CA LYS A 5 -18.89 5.79 -0.30
C LYS A 5 -18.20 4.45 -0.04
N ARG A 6 -18.21 3.53 -1.01
CA ARG A 6 -17.52 2.24 -0.90
C ARG A 6 -16.01 2.39 -0.73
N LYS A 7 -15.40 3.33 -1.46
CA LYS A 7 -13.98 3.68 -1.31
C LYS A 7 -13.68 4.20 0.11
N GLU A 8 -14.57 5.02 0.67
CA GLU A 8 -14.40 5.59 2.00
C GLU A 8 -14.64 4.56 3.11
N GLN A 9 -15.66 3.71 2.98
CA GLN A 9 -15.88 2.57 3.89
C GLN A 9 -14.64 1.66 4.00
N LEU A 10 -13.97 1.40 2.87
CA LEU A 10 -12.73 0.62 2.90
C LEU A 10 -11.62 1.35 3.66
N ARG A 11 -11.50 2.67 3.53
CA ARG A 11 -10.52 3.46 4.28
C ARG A 11 -10.81 3.40 5.78
N ASP A 12 -12.06 3.63 6.16
CA ASP A 12 -12.50 3.61 7.55
C ASP A 12 -12.21 2.26 8.23
N LEU A 13 -12.43 1.15 7.51
CA LEU A 13 -12.10 -0.20 7.95
C LEU A 13 -10.61 -0.32 8.32
N PHE A 14 -9.71 0.13 7.45
CA PHE A 14 -8.27 0.06 7.70
C PHE A 14 -7.79 1.00 8.82
N GLU A 15 -8.46 2.12 9.04
CA GLU A 15 -8.12 3.07 10.10
C GLU A 15 -8.68 2.62 11.47
N SER A 16 -9.82 1.92 11.50
CA SER A 16 -10.52 1.47 12.71
C SER A 16 -9.68 0.49 13.55
N PRO A 17 -9.63 0.60 14.89
CA PRO A 17 -8.82 -0.27 15.77
C PRO A 17 -9.45 -1.66 15.97
N ILE A 18 -9.59 -2.43 14.89
CA ILE A 18 -10.17 -3.78 14.88
C ILE A 18 -9.11 -4.89 14.81
N THR A 19 -9.49 -6.09 15.24
CA THR A 19 -8.65 -7.29 15.16
C THR A 19 -8.68 -7.89 13.75
N ALA A 20 -7.73 -8.77 13.42
CA ALA A 20 -7.73 -9.45 12.12
C ALA A 20 -8.97 -10.31 11.88
N ASN A 21 -9.59 -10.86 12.93
CA ASN A 21 -10.80 -11.65 12.78
C ASN A 21 -12.01 -10.78 12.42
N ASP A 22 -12.15 -9.62 13.07
CA ASP A 22 -13.24 -8.69 12.77
C ASP A 22 -13.04 -8.06 11.38
N ALA A 23 -11.80 -7.69 11.05
CA ALA A 23 -11.44 -7.18 9.73
C ALA A 23 -11.74 -8.16 8.59
N LEU A 24 -11.62 -9.47 8.84
CA LEU A 24 -11.98 -10.49 7.84
C LEU A 24 -13.46 -10.44 7.48
N TRP A 25 -14.34 -10.37 8.48
CA TRP A 25 -15.79 -10.31 8.25
C TRP A 25 -16.18 -9.03 7.52
N ASP A 26 -15.67 -7.89 7.98
CA ASP A 26 -15.93 -6.58 7.37
C ASP A 26 -15.39 -6.49 5.93
N LEU A 27 -14.23 -7.11 5.65
CA LEU A 27 -13.66 -7.18 4.30
C LEU A 27 -14.48 -8.07 3.38
N ILE A 28 -15.00 -9.21 3.86
CA ILE A 28 -15.86 -10.09 3.07
C ILE A 28 -17.15 -9.35 2.69
N GLU A 29 -17.80 -8.70 3.65
CA GLU A 29 -19.00 -7.90 3.40
C GLU A 29 -18.70 -6.80 2.37
N TRP A 30 -17.59 -6.08 2.54
CA TRP A 30 -17.18 -5.04 1.60
C TRP A 30 -16.94 -5.61 0.19
N LEU A 31 -16.31 -6.78 0.07
CA LEU A 31 -16.02 -7.43 -1.22
C LEU A 31 -17.29 -7.81 -1.98
N GLU A 32 -18.31 -8.30 -1.28
CA GLU A 32 -19.60 -8.65 -1.89
C GLU A 32 -20.31 -7.40 -2.42
N LEU A 33 -20.35 -6.34 -1.61
CA LEU A 33 -21.04 -5.09 -1.96
C LEU A 33 -20.28 -4.26 -3.02
N SER A 34 -18.98 -4.46 -3.15
CA SER A 34 -18.10 -3.67 -4.02
C SER A 34 -17.70 -4.38 -5.30
N ALA A 35 -18.06 -5.66 -5.48
CA ALA A 35 -17.67 -6.48 -6.64
C ALA A 35 -18.08 -5.84 -7.98
N ASP A 36 -19.31 -5.31 -8.06
CA ASP A 36 -19.85 -4.69 -9.27
C ASP A 36 -19.12 -3.40 -9.65
N TYR A 37 -18.63 -2.66 -8.65
CA TYR A 37 -17.96 -1.38 -8.84
C TYR A 37 -16.44 -1.53 -9.05
N PHE A 38 -15.83 -2.51 -8.39
CA PHE A 38 -14.38 -2.68 -8.32
C PHE A 38 -13.94 -4.14 -8.51
N PRO A 39 -14.28 -4.81 -9.62
CA PRO A 39 -14.03 -6.25 -9.78
C PRO A 39 -12.53 -6.60 -9.71
N LYS A 40 -11.66 -5.75 -10.28
CA LYS A 40 -10.20 -5.94 -10.24
C LYS A 40 -9.61 -5.74 -8.85
N SER A 41 -10.06 -4.71 -8.12
CA SER A 41 -9.62 -4.47 -6.75
C SER A 41 -10.08 -5.61 -5.83
N CYS A 42 -11.31 -6.08 -5.99
CA CYS A 42 -11.84 -7.21 -5.23
C CYS A 42 -11.04 -8.49 -5.48
N GLN A 43 -10.66 -8.79 -6.72
CA GLN A 43 -9.76 -9.91 -7.02
C GLN A 43 -8.38 -9.75 -6.36
N THR A 44 -7.85 -8.54 -6.33
CA THR A 44 -6.54 -8.26 -5.72
C THR A 44 -6.60 -8.47 -4.20
N ILE A 45 -7.64 -7.95 -3.54
CA ILE A 45 -7.85 -8.13 -2.10
C ILE A 45 -8.04 -9.61 -1.77
N LYS A 46 -8.85 -10.35 -2.55
CA LYS A 46 -9.01 -11.81 -2.38
C LYS A 46 -7.69 -12.56 -2.51
N ARG A 47 -6.83 -12.17 -3.46
CA ARG A 47 -5.53 -12.81 -3.69
C ARG A 47 -4.54 -12.58 -2.55
N TRP A 48 -4.57 -11.40 -1.92
CA TRP A 48 -3.62 -10.98 -0.89
C TRP A 48 -4.26 -10.92 0.51
N MET A 49 -5.33 -11.69 0.71
CA MET A 49 -6.14 -11.62 1.94
C MET A 49 -5.30 -11.89 3.19
N SER A 50 -4.45 -12.90 3.16
CA SER A 50 -3.58 -13.26 4.30
C SER A 50 -2.68 -12.11 4.75
N GLU A 51 -2.05 -11.42 3.81
CA GLU A 51 -1.13 -10.32 4.05
C GLU A 51 -1.89 -9.07 4.51
N ILE A 52 -3.08 -8.84 3.96
CA ILE A 52 -3.98 -7.77 4.38
C ILE A 52 -4.44 -8.01 5.83
N LEU A 53 -4.81 -9.23 6.21
CA LEU A 53 -5.21 -9.53 7.58
C LEU A 53 -4.03 -9.43 8.57
N ALA A 54 -2.82 -9.78 8.15
CA ALA A 54 -1.62 -9.61 8.95
C ALA A 54 -1.36 -8.13 9.31
N TYR A 55 -1.76 -7.18 8.46
CA TYR A 55 -1.68 -5.75 8.76
C TYR A 55 -2.48 -5.37 10.01
N PHE A 56 -3.66 -5.95 10.23
CA PHE A 56 -4.50 -5.64 11.40
C PHE A 56 -3.90 -6.12 12.72
N ASN A 57 -3.05 -7.16 12.68
CA ASN A 57 -2.37 -7.68 13.88
C ASN A 57 -1.16 -6.84 14.29
N CYS A 58 -0.37 -6.36 13.32
CA CYS A 58 0.93 -5.72 13.60
C CYS A 58 1.01 -4.25 13.19
N ARG A 59 -0.10 -3.65 12.69
CA ARG A 59 -0.23 -2.28 12.17
C ARG A 59 1.10 -1.69 11.73
N THR A 60 1.71 -2.33 10.73
CA THR A 60 3.04 -1.93 10.28
C THR A 60 2.96 -0.51 9.77
N THR A 61 3.74 0.39 10.38
CA THR A 61 3.74 1.79 10.01
C THR A 61 4.32 1.93 8.60
N GLN A 62 3.60 2.63 7.71
CA GLN A 62 4.10 2.91 6.37
C GLN A 62 5.33 3.84 6.39
N GLY A 63 5.69 4.44 7.53
CA GLY A 63 6.74 5.45 7.65
C GLY A 63 8.12 5.02 7.13
N ALA A 64 8.54 3.77 7.34
CA ALA A 64 9.80 3.29 6.77
C ALA A 64 9.76 3.22 5.23
N VAL A 65 8.68 2.67 4.67
CA VAL A 65 8.45 2.56 3.23
C VAL A 65 8.27 3.94 2.59
N GLU A 66 7.57 4.85 3.25
CA GLU A 66 7.42 6.24 2.85
C GLU A 66 8.76 6.97 2.83
N GLY A 67 9.58 6.80 3.87
CA GLY A 67 10.94 7.34 3.93
C GLY A 67 11.80 6.85 2.75
N ILE A 68 11.73 5.55 2.46
CA ILE A 68 12.40 4.96 1.30
C ILE A 68 11.90 5.60 0.00
N ASN A 69 10.59 5.68 -0.19
CA ASN A 69 9.97 6.24 -1.39
C ASN A 69 10.30 7.72 -1.59
N GLN A 70 10.35 8.51 -0.51
CA GLN A 70 10.70 9.93 -0.58
C GLN A 70 12.18 10.13 -0.96
N LYS A 71 13.09 9.34 -0.38
CA LYS A 71 14.52 9.35 -0.79
C LYS A 71 14.69 8.99 -2.26
N ILE A 72 14.01 7.95 -2.72
CA ILE A 72 14.03 7.55 -4.15
C ILE A 72 13.49 8.67 -5.05
N LYS A 73 12.37 9.31 -4.68
CA LYS A 73 11.81 10.46 -5.43
C LYS A 73 12.77 11.65 -5.46
N LEU A 74 13.49 11.93 -4.37
CA LEU A 74 14.52 12.97 -4.33
C LEU A 74 15.68 12.66 -5.27
N ILE A 75 16.17 11.42 -5.27
CA ILE A 75 17.22 10.95 -6.19
C ILE A 75 16.76 11.12 -7.64
N LYS A 76 15.53 10.71 -7.97
CA LYS A 76 14.94 10.91 -9.30
C LYS A 76 14.89 12.39 -9.71
N ARG A 77 14.49 13.29 -8.80
CA ARG A 77 14.43 14.74 -9.08
C ARG A 77 15.80 15.36 -9.32
N ARG A 78 16.83 14.96 -8.55
CA ARG A 78 18.21 15.45 -8.70
C ARG A 78 18.95 14.83 -9.90
N ALA A 79 18.42 13.77 -10.46
CA ALA A 79 19.07 12.99 -11.49
C ALA A 79 18.90 13.53 -12.92
N TYR A 80 18.04 14.54 -13.14
CA TYR A 80 17.80 15.22 -14.43
C TYR A 80 17.96 14.32 -15.68
N GLY A 81 17.19 13.22 -15.74
CA GLY A 81 17.16 12.37 -16.94
C GLY A 81 18.10 11.15 -16.92
N LEU A 82 18.14 10.41 -15.80
CA LEU A 82 18.70 9.04 -15.84
C LEU A 82 17.86 8.17 -16.80
N THR A 83 18.38 7.95 -18.00
CA THR A 83 17.79 7.09 -19.04
C THR A 83 18.08 5.61 -18.80
N ASN A 84 19.16 5.30 -18.07
CA ASN A 84 19.58 3.94 -17.77
C ASN A 84 19.20 3.54 -16.33
N PHE A 85 18.42 2.47 -16.19
CA PHE A 85 17.95 1.94 -14.90
C PHE A 85 19.09 1.46 -13.99
N ASP A 86 20.16 0.87 -14.52
CA ASP A 86 21.29 0.39 -13.72
C ASP A 86 22.03 1.55 -13.03
N ASN A 87 22.14 2.69 -13.72
CA ASN A 87 22.73 3.90 -13.14
C ASN A 87 21.83 4.48 -12.05
N PHE A 88 20.52 4.41 -12.23
CA PHE A 88 19.55 4.78 -11.20
C PHE A 88 19.64 3.85 -9.98
N ARG A 89 19.65 2.53 -10.20
CA ARG A 89 19.79 1.52 -9.15
C ARG A 89 21.08 1.72 -8.36
N ARG A 90 22.22 1.93 -9.03
CA ARG A 90 23.50 2.21 -8.37
C ARG A 90 23.44 3.45 -7.48
N ARG A 91 22.85 4.56 -7.96
CA ARG A 91 22.68 5.78 -7.17
C ARG A 91 21.78 5.59 -5.95
N VAL A 92 20.70 4.81 -6.10
CA VAL A 92 19.83 4.45 -4.97
C VAL A 92 20.64 3.64 -3.94
N LEU A 93 21.31 2.57 -4.35
CA LEU A 93 22.10 1.72 -3.45
C LEU A 93 23.23 2.47 -2.74
N LEU A 94 23.96 3.33 -3.45
CA LEU A 94 25.01 4.18 -2.84
C LEU A 94 24.43 5.07 -1.74
N ASN A 95 23.23 5.65 -1.95
CA ASN A 95 22.60 6.49 -0.94
C ASN A 95 22.20 5.71 0.33
N TRP A 96 21.97 4.40 0.22
CA TRP A 96 21.68 3.53 1.37
C TRP A 96 22.94 3.02 2.07
N HIS A 97 24.03 2.76 1.34
CA HIS A 97 25.29 2.29 1.90
C HIS A 97 26.10 3.38 2.63
N PHE A 98 25.93 4.65 2.28
CA PHE A 98 26.67 5.78 2.88
C PHE A 98 25.85 6.60 3.88
N CYS A 99 24.71 6.09 4.37
CA CYS A 99 24.04 6.67 5.53
C CYS A 99 24.53 5.97 6.82
N TYR A 100 25.67 6.43 7.33
CA TYR A 100 25.97 6.49 8.77
C TYR A 100 25.87 7.96 9.20
#